data_AF-A0A970CQX6-F1
#
_entry.id   AF-A0A970CQX6-F1
#
_cell.length_a   1.000
_cell.length_b   1.000
_cell.length_c   1.000
_cell.angle_alpha   90.00
_cell.angle_beta   90.00
_cell.angle_gamma   90.00
#
_symmetry.space_group_name_H-M   'P 1'
#
loop_
_entity.id
_entity.type
_entity.pdbx_description
1 polymer ?
#
loop_
_entity_poly.entity_id
_entity_poly.type
_entity_poly.pdbx_seq_one_letter_code
_entity_poly.pdbx_strand_id
1 'polypeptide(L)' 'MIKAVFFDMYNTLICNDPPREKNQAAALKKFGVEIQPEALSAPIIAADEYFYDENAKL' A
#
# COMPACT_ATOMS: atom_id res chain seq x y z
N MET A 1 -20.43 5.71 -27.58
CA MET A 1 -18.99 5.94 -27.87
C MET A 1 -18.37 6.57 -26.63
N ILE A 2 -17.45 5.88 -25.96
CA ILE A 2 -16.76 6.41 -24.77
C ILE A 2 -15.87 7.58 -25.19
N LYS A 3 -15.85 8.66 -24.40
CA LYS A 3 -15.12 9.91 -24.71
C LYS A 3 -13.84 10.08 -23.90
N ALA A 4 -13.77 9.50 -22.72
CA ALA A 4 -12.58 9.50 -21.86
C ALA A 4 -12.63 8.30 -20.90
N VAL A 5 -11.45 7.90 -20.43
CA VAL A 5 -11.25 6.91 -19.37
C VAL A 5 -10.28 7.52 -18.37
N PHE A 6 -10.63 7.49 -17.09
CA PHE A 6 -9.78 7.96 -16.00
C PHE A 6 -9.18 6.74 -15.31
N PHE A 7 -7.87 6.77 -15.14
CA PHE A 7 -7.13 5.75 -14.41
C PHE A 7 -6.69 6.34 -13.08
N ASP A 8 -6.78 5.54 -12.03
CA ASP A 8 -6.03 5.81 -10.82
C ASP A 8 -4.52 5.77 -11.11
N MET A 9 -3.73 6.46 -10.31
CA MET A 9 -2.29 6.52 -10.52
C MET A 9 -1.60 5.31 -9.89
N TYR A 10 -1.74 5.13 -8.58
CA TYR A 10 -1.03 4.10 -7.82
C TYR A 10 -1.70 2.74 -7.97
N ASN A 11 -0.89 1.68 -8.09
CA ASN A 11 -1.34 0.29 -8.31
C ASN A 11 -2.17 0.07 -9.60
N THR A 12 -2.39 1.10 -10.42
CA THR A 12 -3.03 1.02 -11.74
C THR A 12 -2.06 1.41 -12.85
N LEU A 13 -1.49 2.62 -12.79
CA LEU A 13 -0.50 3.09 -13.78
C LEU A 13 0.93 2.91 -13.30
N ILE A 14 1.18 3.05 -11.99
CA ILE A 14 2.51 2.93 -11.40
C ILE A 14 2.49 2.08 -10.12
N CYS A 15 3.62 1.41 -9.85
CA CYS A 15 3.84 0.62 -8.64
C CYS A 15 5.08 1.12 -7.89
N ASN A 16 5.19 0.75 -6.62
CA ASN A 16 6.38 1.04 -5.82
C ASN A 16 7.53 0.10 -6.20
N ASP A 17 8.74 0.64 -6.32
CA ASP A 17 9.99 -0.13 -6.42
C ASP A 17 11.01 0.44 -5.43
N PRO A 18 11.38 -0.30 -4.36
CA PRO A 18 10.94 -1.66 -4.06
C PRO A 18 9.46 -1.73 -3.61
N PRO A 19 8.83 -2.94 -3.65
CA PRO A 19 7.51 -3.16 -3.10
C PRO A 19 7.35 -2.63 -1.67
N ARG A 20 6.15 -2.15 -1.34
CA ARG A 20 5.86 -1.49 -0.05
C ARG A 20 6.17 -2.38 1.13
N GLU A 21 5.91 -3.67 1.00
CA GLU A 21 6.22 -4.72 1.95
C GLU A 21 7.70 -4.72 2.36
N LYS A 22 8.61 -4.55 1.40
CA LYS A 22 10.05 -4.51 1.68
C LYS A 22 10.43 -3.25 2.47
N ASN A 23 9.83 -2.11 2.12
CA ASN A 23 10.05 -0.87 2.84
C ASN A 23 9.53 -0.96 4.28
N GLN A 24 8.35 -1.53 4.47
CA GLN A 24 7.74 -1.72 5.79
C GLN A 24 8.51 -2.72 6.65
N ALA A 25 8.93 -3.86 6.09
CA ALA A 25 9.79 -4.83 6.79
C ALA A 25 11.13 -4.20 7.19
N ALA A 26 11.74 -3.41 6.31
CA ALA A 26 12.98 -2.69 6.61
C ALA A 26 12.80 -1.62 7.69
N ALA A 27 11.65 -0.95 7.74
CA ALA A 27 11.32 -0.01 8.80
C ALA A 27 11.14 -0.72 10.15
N LEU A 28 10.36 -1.80 10.19
CA LEU A 28 10.12 -2.62 11.39
C LEU A 28 11.41 -3.20 11.97
N LYS A 29 12.35 -3.60 11.10
CA LYS A 29 13.66 -4.09 11.54
C LYS A 29 14.43 -3.08 12.39
N LYS A 30 14.28 -1.78 12.14
CA LYS A 30 14.91 -0.71 12.96
C LYS A 30 14.38 -0.67 14.39
N PHE A 31 13.21 -1.26 14.64
CA PHE A 31 12.58 -1.38 15.94
C PHE A 31 12.71 -2.78 16.56
N GLY A 32 13.57 -3.64 15.99
CA GLY A 32 13.80 -5.00 16.49
C GLY A 32 12.73 -6.01 16.08
N VAL A 33 11.86 -5.67 15.13
CA VAL A 33 10.85 -6.58 14.60
C VAL A 33 11.31 -7.11 13.24
N GLU A 34 11.71 -8.38 13.20
CA GLU A 34 12.05 -9.07 11.95
C GLU A 34 10.82 -9.79 11.39
N ILE A 35 10.42 -9.40 10.18
CA ILE A 35 9.28 -9.98 9.47
C ILE A 35 9.62 -10.12 7.99
N GLN A 36 9.13 -11.20 7.37
CA GLN A 36 9.27 -11.39 5.94
C GLN A 36 8.31 -10.44 5.20
N PRO A 37 8.75 -9.75 4.13
CA PRO A 37 7.90 -8.83 3.37
C PRO A 37 6.55 -9.44 2.97
N GLU A 38 6.52 -10.72 2.59
CA GLU A 38 5.32 -11.41 2.09
C GLU A 38 4.21 -11.46 3.15
N ALA A 39 4.57 -11.49 4.45
CA ALA A 39 3.64 -11.47 5.56
C ALA A 39 2.95 -10.10 5.78
N LEU A 40 3.43 -9.04 5.12
CA LEU A 40 2.88 -7.70 5.22
C LEU A 40 1.86 -7.36 4.13
N SER A 41 1.67 -8.22 3.13
CA SER A 41 0.71 -8.00 2.03
C SER A 41 -0.72 -7.70 2.54
N ALA A 42 -1.31 -8.64 3.30
CA ALA A 42 -2.66 -8.48 3.84
C ALA A 42 -2.77 -7.36 4.91
N PRO A 43 -1.84 -7.22 5.88
CA PRO A 43 -1.88 -6.12 6.84
C PRO A 43 -1.79 -4.72 6.20
N ILE A 44 -0.98 -4.55 5.15
CA ILE A 44 -0.85 -3.27 4.45
C ILE A 44 -2.18 -2.91 3.76
N ILE A 45 -2.82 -3.87 3.08
CA ILE A 45 -4.13 -3.64 2.44
C ILE A 45 -5.18 -3.24 3.48
N ALA A 46 -5.27 -3.98 4.59
CA ALA A 46 -6.21 -3.65 5.66
C ALA A 46 -5.96 -2.26 6.28
N ALA A 47 -4.69 -1.86 6.41
CA ALA A 47 -4.34 -0.52 6.89
C ALA A 47 -4.75 0.56 5.88
N ASP A 48 -4.55 0.34 4.59
CA ASP A 48 -4.95 1.28 3.54
C ASP A 48 -6.48 1.46 3.50
N GLU A 49 -7.24 0.36 3.55
CA GLU A 49 -8.70 0.38 3.60
C GLU A 49 -9.21 1.23 4.77
N TYR A 50 -8.66 0.99 5.97
CA TYR A 50 -8.98 1.80 7.14
C TYR A 50 -8.68 3.29 6.92
N PHE A 51 -7.50 3.63 6.38
CA PHE A 51 -7.16 5.03 6.11
C PHE A 51 -8.09 5.69 5.09
N TYR A 52 -8.51 4.96 4.06
CA TYR A 52 -9.45 5.47 3.07
C TYR A 52 -10.82 5.74 3.70
N ASP A 53 -11.32 4.82 4.53
CA ASP A 53 -12.59 4.99 5.24
C ASP A 53 -12.55 6.19 6.20
N GLU A 54 -11.43 6.38 6.92
CA GLU A 54 -11.28 7.55 7.80
C GLU A 54 -11.18 8.87 7.03
N ASN A 55 -10.42 8.90 5.94
CA ASN A 55 -10.29 10.10 5.10
C ASN A 55 -11.63 10.49 4.44
N ALA A 56 -12.47 9.51 4.11
CA ALA A 56 -13.79 9.75 3.51
C ALA A 56 -14.81 10.37 4.49
N LYS A 57 -14.51 10.40 5.79
CA LYS A 57 -15.36 11.03 6.82
C LYS A 57 -15.10 12.54 6.98
N LEU A 58 -14.02 13.05 6.39
CA LEU A 58 -13.65 14.48 6.39
C LEU A 58 -14.44 15.25 5.32
#